data_AF-A0A7T9DJ72-F1
#
_entry.id   AF-A0A7T9DJ72-F1
#
_cell.length_a   1.000
_cell.length_b   1.000
_cell.length_c   1.000
_cell.angle_alpha   90.00
_cell.angle_beta   90.00
_cell.angle_gamma   90.00
#
_symmetry.space_group_name_H-M   'P 1'
#
loop_
_entity.id
_entity.type
_entity.pdbx_description
1 polymer ?
#
loop_
_entity_poly.entity_id
_entity_poly.type
_entity_poly.pdbx_seq_one_letter_code
_entity_poly.pdbx_strand_id
1 'polypeptide(L)'
;MRPSAQLHAIRKFGRTFMDSFPDKIIRNTHGTVRININFSANESGIAIATMDGSGDMRKHLCGHVRIGFEPQTLIVEAIQGHFGRKNNIDQVNAVLGKPWANYALELAEQHARQCGLQRVKIASPRTNYWFNHPQVLKKVKDFEWEYAEVTDANEKEALQRQILGFYAIIAKKMGYKKQGDYYVKEL
;
A
#
# COMPACT_ATOMS: atom_id res chain seq x y z
N MET A 1 -6.48 7.71 14.24
CA MET A 1 -7.23 8.35 13.13
C MET A 1 -8.70 7.95 13.30
N ARG A 2 -9.68 8.88 13.26
CA ARG A 2 -11.10 8.56 13.54
C ARG A 2 -11.71 7.81 12.33
N PRO A 3 -12.19 6.57 12.50
CA PRO A 3 -12.73 5.75 11.40
C PRO A 3 -13.92 6.38 10.62
N SER A 4 -14.62 7.37 11.19
CA SER A 4 -15.85 7.92 10.62
C SER A 4 -15.67 8.82 9.39
N ALA A 5 -14.59 9.62 9.33
CA ALA A 5 -14.38 10.55 8.22
C ALA A 5 -13.97 9.84 6.92
N GLN A 6 -13.12 8.81 7.04
CA GLN A 6 -12.67 7.99 5.90
C GLN A 6 -13.82 7.19 5.30
N LEU A 7 -14.65 6.55 6.14
CA LEU A 7 -15.85 5.85 5.69
C LEU A 7 -16.84 6.80 4.99
N HIS A 8 -16.97 8.04 5.47
CA HIS A 8 -17.82 9.04 4.81
C HIS A 8 -17.27 9.43 3.43
N ALA A 9 -15.97 9.69 3.32
CA ALA A 9 -15.32 10.03 2.05
C ALA A 9 -15.42 8.89 1.02
N ILE A 10 -15.20 7.64 1.44
CA ILE A 10 -15.39 6.46 0.59
C ILE A 10 -16.84 6.39 0.09
N ARG A 11 -17.82 6.50 0.99
CA ARG A 11 -19.24 6.45 0.60
C ARG A 11 -19.64 7.57 -0.35
N LYS A 12 -19.04 8.75 -0.21
CA LYS A 12 -19.39 9.95 -0.98
C LYS A 12 -18.68 10.04 -2.33
N PHE A 13 -17.41 9.62 -2.42
CA PHE A 13 -16.57 9.83 -3.60
C PHE A 13 -15.93 8.54 -4.15
N GLY A 14 -15.73 7.53 -3.30
CA GLY A 14 -15.00 6.31 -3.64
C GLY A 14 -15.87 5.09 -3.93
N ARG A 15 -17.20 5.18 -3.78
CA ARG A 15 -18.08 4.01 -3.82
C ARG A 15 -17.93 3.19 -5.10
N THR A 16 -18.01 3.83 -6.27
CA THR A 16 -17.85 3.15 -7.56
C THR A 16 -16.49 2.45 -7.66
N PHE A 17 -15.42 3.11 -7.21
CA PHE A 17 -14.08 2.53 -7.19
C PHE A 17 -14.05 1.27 -6.33
N MET A 18 -14.54 1.35 -5.10
CA MET A 18 -14.50 0.25 -4.13
C MET A 18 -15.38 -0.93 -4.55
N ASP A 19 -16.58 -0.66 -5.04
CA ASP A 19 -17.56 -1.68 -5.41
C ASP A 19 -17.16 -2.44 -6.69
N SER A 20 -16.36 -1.83 -7.57
CA SER A 20 -15.96 -2.41 -8.86
C SER A 20 -14.47 -2.75 -8.96
N PHE A 21 -13.69 -2.56 -7.90
CA PHE A 21 -12.26 -2.86 -7.95
C PHE A 21 -12.04 -4.34 -8.26
N PRO A 22 -11.19 -4.68 -9.25
CA PRO A 22 -11.07 -6.06 -9.71
C PRO A 22 -10.34 -6.92 -8.68
N ASP A 23 -10.91 -8.08 -8.39
CA ASP A 23 -10.18 -9.18 -7.76
C ASP A 23 -9.30 -9.87 -8.81
N LYS A 24 -8.00 -9.57 -8.80
CA LYS A 24 -7.05 -10.09 -9.78
C LYS A 24 -6.27 -11.27 -9.22
N ILE A 25 -6.30 -12.39 -9.94
CA ILE A 25 -5.46 -13.55 -9.69
C ILE A 25 -4.50 -13.71 -10.86
N ILE A 26 -3.20 -13.71 -10.56
CA ILE A 26 -2.12 -13.84 -11.56
C ILE A 26 -1.35 -15.11 -11.22
N ARG A 27 -1.20 -16.00 -12.20
CA ARG A 27 -0.52 -17.28 -12.04
C ARG A 27 0.51 -17.47 -13.14
N ASN A 28 1.73 -17.83 -12.75
CA ASN A 28 2.79 -18.23 -13.66
C ASN A 28 3.68 -19.31 -12.99
N THR A 29 4.83 -19.60 -13.61
CA THR A 29 5.81 -20.57 -13.11
C THR A 29 6.41 -20.23 -11.74
N HIS A 30 6.38 -18.95 -11.34
CA HIS A 30 6.89 -18.49 -10.04
C HIS A 30 5.83 -18.55 -8.92
N GLY A 31 4.57 -18.84 -9.25
CA GLY A 31 3.49 -19.04 -8.27
C GLY A 31 2.20 -18.33 -8.63
N THR A 32 1.36 -18.11 -7.61
CA THR A 32 0.06 -17.44 -7.72
C THR A 32 0.00 -16.26 -6.76
N VAL A 33 -0.44 -15.11 -7.26
CA VAL A 33 -0.64 -13.87 -6.50
C VAL A 33 -2.07 -13.42 -6.66
N ARG A 34 -2.67 -12.95 -5.56
CA ARG A 34 -3.98 -12.31 -5.55
C ARG A 34 -3.86 -10.86 -5.13
N ILE A 35 -4.58 -9.99 -5.83
CA ILE A 35 -4.64 -8.55 -5.58
C ILE A 35 -6.11 -8.17 -5.48
N ASN A 36 -6.51 -7.61 -4.35
CA ASN A 36 -7.90 -7.20 -4.13
C ASN A 36 -7.96 -6.06 -3.10
N ILE A 37 -9.13 -5.43 -2.98
CA ILE A 37 -9.44 -4.60 -1.82
C ILE A 37 -9.61 -5.50 -0.60
N ASN A 38 -8.82 -5.21 0.43
CA ASN A 38 -9.07 -5.74 1.75
C ASN A 38 -9.99 -4.76 2.51
N PHE A 39 -11.23 -5.17 2.75
CA PHE A 39 -12.16 -4.46 3.61
C PHE A 39 -11.96 -4.95 5.05
N SER A 40 -11.24 -4.17 5.85
CA SER A 40 -11.27 -4.34 7.31
C SER A 40 -12.02 -3.16 7.94
N ALA A 41 -12.57 -3.36 9.14
CA ALA A 41 -13.41 -2.37 9.82
C ALA A 41 -12.76 -0.98 9.97
N ASN A 42 -11.43 -0.89 9.85
CA ASN A 42 -10.65 0.32 10.06
C ASN A 42 -9.78 0.73 8.85
N GLU A 43 -9.71 -0.08 7.78
CA GLU A 43 -8.81 0.18 6.66
C GLU A 43 -9.40 -0.30 5.34
N SER A 44 -9.35 0.59 4.35
CA SER A 44 -9.56 0.27 2.94
C SER A 44 -8.22 0.35 2.23
N GLY A 45 -7.75 -0.79 1.74
CA GLY A 45 -6.47 -0.85 1.04
C GLY A 45 -6.42 -1.94 -0.02
N ILE A 46 -5.66 -1.67 -1.07
CA ILE A 46 -5.34 -2.67 -2.09
C ILE A 46 -4.27 -3.58 -1.50
N ALA A 47 -4.66 -4.81 -1.18
CA ALA A 47 -3.79 -5.84 -0.61
C ALA A 47 -3.21 -6.71 -1.72
N ILE A 48 -1.93 -7.08 -1.57
CA ILE A 48 -1.27 -8.05 -2.45
C ILE A 48 -0.73 -9.19 -1.60
N ALA A 49 -1.10 -10.43 -1.93
CA ALA A 49 -0.67 -11.62 -1.21
C ALA A 49 -0.26 -12.74 -2.18
N THR A 50 0.69 -13.58 -1.74
CA THR A 50 0.88 -14.89 -2.37
C THR A 50 -0.27 -15.82 -1.98
N MET A 51 -0.62 -16.75 -2.86
CA MET A 51 -1.68 -17.73 -2.62
C MET A 51 -1.05 -19.12 -2.51
N ASP A 52 -1.22 -19.79 -1.37
CA ASP A 52 -0.67 -21.12 -1.10
C ASP A 52 -1.76 -22.22 -1.01
N GLY A 53 -2.90 -22.03 -1.68
CA GLY A 53 -4.03 -22.97 -1.66
C GLY A 53 -4.93 -22.86 -0.44
N SER A 54 -4.50 -22.17 0.63
CA SER A 54 -5.30 -21.95 1.86
C SER A 54 -6.40 -20.89 1.71
N GLY A 55 -6.30 -20.01 0.71
CA GLY A 55 -7.26 -18.93 0.45
C GLY A 55 -7.21 -17.74 1.41
N ASP A 56 -6.49 -17.84 2.55
CA ASP A 56 -6.39 -16.78 3.54
C ASP A 56 -5.24 -15.80 3.22
N MET A 57 -5.58 -14.68 2.58
CA MET A 57 -4.62 -13.63 2.22
C MET A 57 -3.88 -13.04 3.42
N ARG A 58 -4.43 -13.11 4.65
CA ARG A 58 -3.80 -12.47 5.84
C ARG A 58 -2.49 -13.13 6.22
N LYS A 59 -2.37 -14.44 6.01
CA LYS A 59 -1.15 -15.21 6.33
C LYS A 59 -0.02 -14.99 5.33
N HIS A 60 -0.34 -14.49 4.13
CA HIS A 60 0.56 -14.39 2.99
C HIS A 60 0.69 -12.97 2.43
N LEU A 61 0.19 -11.99 3.17
CA LEU A 61 0.21 -10.58 2.78
C LEU A 61 1.64 -10.08 2.59
N CYS A 62 1.93 -9.58 1.39
CA CYS A 62 3.22 -8.99 1.02
C CYS A 62 3.23 -7.49 1.39
N GLY A 63 2.12 -6.81 1.13
CA GLY A 63 1.98 -5.39 1.36
C GLY A 63 0.57 -4.93 1.05
N HIS A 64 0.30 -3.68 1.39
CA HIS A 64 -0.95 -3.01 1.08
C HIS A 64 -0.73 -1.54 0.74
N VAL A 65 -1.60 -1.02 -0.12
CA VAL A 65 -1.70 0.41 -0.43
C VAL A 65 -2.98 0.93 0.20
N ARG A 66 -2.85 1.78 1.23
CA ARG A 66 -3.99 2.42 1.90
C ARG A 66 -4.54 3.51 1.00
N ILE A 67 -5.86 3.53 0.84
CA ILE A 67 -6.52 4.47 -0.06
C ILE A 67 -7.60 5.29 0.66
N GLY A 68 -7.75 6.52 0.19
CA GLY A 68 -8.78 7.48 0.55
C GLY A 68 -9.30 8.19 -0.70
N PHE A 69 -10.33 9.03 -0.54
CA PHE A 69 -10.97 9.69 -1.67
C PHE A 69 -11.29 11.15 -1.38
N GLU A 70 -11.10 11.97 -2.39
CA GLU A 70 -11.55 13.36 -2.50
C GLU A 70 -12.41 13.49 -3.77
N PRO A 71 -13.16 14.59 -3.97
CA PRO A 71 -13.85 14.81 -5.25
C PRO A 71 -12.93 14.58 -6.44
N GLN A 72 -13.31 13.62 -7.31
CA GLN A 72 -12.60 13.22 -8.53
C GLN A 72 -11.12 12.81 -8.32
N THR A 73 -10.73 12.48 -7.09
CA THR A 73 -9.33 12.20 -6.74
C THR A 73 -9.22 10.94 -5.88
N LEU A 74 -8.35 10.02 -6.28
CA LEU A 74 -7.87 8.92 -5.43
C LEU A 74 -6.68 9.42 -4.60
N ILE A 75 -6.69 9.14 -3.30
CA ILE A 75 -5.57 9.41 -2.40
C ILE A 75 -4.95 8.08 -1.99
N VAL A 76 -3.64 7.94 -2.19
CA VAL A 76 -2.81 6.90 -1.59
C VAL A 76 -2.24 7.47 -0.30
N GLU A 77 -2.81 7.05 0.82
CA GLU A 77 -2.44 7.54 2.16
C GLU A 77 -1.13 6.91 2.64
N ALA A 78 -0.90 5.66 2.28
CA ALA A 78 0.30 4.92 2.63
C ALA A 78 0.55 3.75 1.67
N ILE A 79 1.82 3.42 1.50
CA ILE A 79 2.31 2.20 0.88
C ILE A 79 3.10 1.47 1.96
N GLN A 80 2.63 0.29 2.37
CA GLN A 80 3.22 -0.45 3.50
C GLN A 80 3.50 -1.89 3.07
N GLY A 81 4.76 -2.31 3.19
CA GLY A 81 5.15 -3.71 3.08
C GLY A 81 5.02 -4.40 4.45
N HIS A 82 4.85 -5.73 4.45
CA HIS A 82 4.95 -6.52 5.67
C HIS A 82 6.40 -6.90 5.94
N PHE A 83 6.94 -6.41 7.06
CA PHE A 83 8.27 -6.78 7.55
C PHE A 83 8.34 -8.29 7.84
N GLY A 84 9.51 -8.89 7.63
CA GLY A 84 9.72 -10.34 7.80
C GLY A 84 9.18 -11.21 6.65
N ARG A 85 8.55 -10.62 5.64
CA ARG A 85 7.98 -11.33 4.47
C ARG A 85 8.78 -11.14 3.20
N LYS A 86 10.12 -11.03 3.29
CA LYS A 86 11.00 -10.83 2.13
C LYS A 86 10.79 -11.90 1.04
N ASN A 87 10.68 -13.16 1.43
CA ASN A 87 10.42 -14.25 0.48
C ASN A 87 9.09 -14.06 -0.27
N ASN A 88 8.04 -13.60 0.41
CA ASN A 88 6.77 -13.30 -0.24
C ASN A 88 6.90 -12.09 -1.16
N ILE A 89 7.62 -11.04 -0.75
CA ILE A 89 7.89 -9.85 -1.58
C ILE A 89 8.63 -10.26 -2.86
N ASP A 90 9.71 -11.05 -2.73
CA ASP A 90 10.51 -11.50 -3.86
C ASP A 90 9.67 -12.39 -4.79
N GLN A 91 8.86 -13.30 -4.24
CA GLN A 91 7.95 -14.14 -5.02
C GLN A 91 6.87 -13.31 -5.74
N VAL A 92 6.25 -12.34 -5.06
CA VAL A 92 5.26 -11.44 -5.69
C VAL A 92 5.93 -10.66 -6.83
N ASN A 93 7.12 -10.11 -6.60
CA ASN A 93 7.84 -9.37 -7.63
C ASN A 93 8.18 -10.27 -8.84
N ALA A 94 8.54 -11.54 -8.60
CA ALA A 94 8.81 -12.51 -9.65
C ALA A 94 7.55 -12.88 -10.44
N VAL A 95 6.41 -13.08 -9.76
CA VAL A 95 5.12 -13.35 -10.43
C VAL A 95 4.66 -12.15 -11.27
N LEU A 96 4.81 -10.93 -10.74
CA LEU A 96 4.36 -9.70 -11.41
C LEU A 96 5.35 -9.15 -12.44
N GLY A 97 6.61 -9.61 -12.42
CA GLY A 97 7.69 -9.09 -13.27
C GLY A 97 8.12 -7.65 -12.94
N LYS A 98 7.67 -7.09 -11.81
CA LYS A 98 7.97 -5.73 -11.34
C LYS A 98 7.74 -5.60 -9.83
N PRO A 99 8.24 -4.53 -9.18
CA PRO A 99 7.97 -4.28 -7.76
C PRO A 99 6.46 -4.23 -7.46
N TRP A 100 6.02 -4.94 -6.43
CA TRP A 100 4.61 -5.08 -6.06
C TRP A 100 3.89 -3.73 -5.89
N ALA A 101 4.56 -2.75 -5.28
CA ALA A 101 3.99 -1.44 -5.03
C ALA A 101 3.69 -0.69 -6.33
N ASN A 102 4.59 -0.81 -7.33
CA ASN A 102 4.37 -0.22 -8.64
C ASN A 102 3.16 -0.87 -9.32
N TYR A 103 3.06 -2.20 -9.28
CA TYR A 103 1.93 -2.92 -9.86
C TYR A 103 0.61 -2.52 -9.21
N ALA A 104 0.53 -2.46 -7.88
CA ALA A 104 -0.68 -2.02 -7.19
C ALA A 104 -1.08 -0.59 -7.58
N LEU A 105 -0.12 0.32 -7.68
CA LEU A 105 -0.40 1.70 -8.08
C LEU A 105 -0.85 1.80 -9.53
N GLU A 106 -0.21 1.07 -10.46
CA GLU A 106 -0.66 1.00 -11.86
C GLU A 106 -2.10 0.49 -11.94
N LEU A 107 -2.42 -0.56 -11.18
CA LEU A 107 -3.78 -1.12 -11.13
C LEU A 107 -4.78 -0.10 -10.53
N ALA A 108 -4.39 0.59 -9.47
CA ALA A 108 -5.21 1.63 -8.84
C ALA A 108 -5.46 2.80 -9.81
N GLU A 109 -4.43 3.27 -10.52
CA GLU A 109 -4.55 4.33 -11.51
C GLU A 109 -5.44 3.93 -12.70
N GLN A 110 -5.27 2.71 -13.21
CA GLN A 110 -6.11 2.18 -14.29
C GLN A 110 -7.57 2.12 -13.86
N HIS A 111 -7.84 1.60 -12.66
CA HIS A 111 -9.20 1.51 -12.13
C HIS A 111 -9.79 2.89 -11.82
N ALA A 112 -8.98 3.82 -11.30
CA ALA A 112 -9.38 5.20 -11.05
C ALA A 112 -9.84 5.90 -12.33
N ARG A 113 -9.12 5.72 -13.44
CA ARG A 113 -9.54 6.20 -14.78
C ARG A 113 -10.89 5.64 -15.19
N GLN A 114 -11.08 4.33 -15.04
CA GLN A 114 -12.34 3.65 -15.39
C GLN A 114 -13.52 4.16 -14.55
N CYS A 115 -13.26 4.56 -13.31
CA CYS A 115 -14.25 5.16 -12.42
C CYS A 115 -14.48 6.66 -12.64
N GLY A 116 -13.82 7.28 -13.62
CA GLY A 116 -13.95 8.71 -13.92
C GLY A 116 -13.24 9.64 -12.94
N LEU A 117 -12.27 9.13 -12.16
CA LEU A 117 -11.39 9.99 -11.37
C LEU A 117 -10.37 10.67 -12.30
N GLN A 118 -10.06 11.93 -11.99
CA GLN A 118 -9.17 12.75 -12.82
C GLN A 118 -7.73 12.77 -12.29
N ARG A 119 -7.52 12.42 -11.03
CA ARG A 119 -6.24 12.58 -10.35
C ARG A 119 -5.96 11.46 -9.35
N VAL A 120 -4.68 11.15 -9.20
CA VAL A 120 -4.16 10.40 -8.05
C VAL A 120 -3.16 11.26 -7.28
N LYS A 121 -3.29 11.26 -5.95
CA LYS A 121 -2.34 11.85 -5.01
C LYS A 121 -1.72 10.76 -4.17
N ILE A 122 -0.42 10.79 -3.95
CA ILE A 122 0.27 9.98 -2.95
C ILE A 122 0.70 10.93 -1.84
N ALA A 123 0.20 10.70 -0.62
CA ALA A 123 0.63 11.48 0.54
C ALA A 123 2.14 11.32 0.75
N SER A 124 2.81 12.44 1.01
CA SER A 124 4.22 12.44 1.41
C SER A 124 4.38 11.58 2.66
N PRO A 125 5.41 10.73 2.75
CA PRO A 125 5.58 9.89 3.94
C PRO A 125 5.72 10.72 5.21
N ARG A 126 6.16 11.99 5.13
CA ARG A 126 6.29 12.90 6.29
C ARG A 126 4.96 13.18 7.01
N THR A 127 3.83 13.08 6.32
CA THR A 127 2.50 13.26 6.92
C THR A 127 1.95 11.97 7.53
N ASN A 128 2.64 10.85 7.35
CA ASN A 128 2.20 9.54 7.82
C ASN A 128 2.63 9.30 9.28
N TYR A 129 1.70 8.79 10.10
CA TYR A 129 1.98 8.42 11.49
C TYR A 129 3.16 7.43 11.60
N TRP A 130 3.19 6.41 10.75
CA TRP A 130 4.22 5.36 10.77
C TRP A 130 5.61 5.83 10.32
N PHE A 131 5.70 6.99 9.67
CA PHE A 131 6.98 7.63 9.38
C PHE A 131 7.53 8.34 10.61
N ASN A 132 6.65 8.99 11.40
CA ASN A 132 7.04 9.71 12.61
C ASN A 132 7.25 8.76 13.80
N HIS A 133 6.57 7.61 13.80
CA HIS A 133 6.66 6.53 14.78
C HIS A 133 6.98 5.22 14.06
N PRO A 134 8.19 5.08 13.49
CA PRO A 134 8.55 3.87 12.77
C PRO A 134 8.67 2.72 13.75
N GLN A 135 8.18 1.55 13.34
CA GLN A 135 8.21 0.34 14.12
C GLN A 135 9.01 -0.75 13.40
N VAL A 136 9.69 -1.58 14.19
CA VAL A 136 10.37 -2.78 13.73
C VAL A 136 9.81 -3.99 14.45
N LEU A 137 9.75 -5.12 13.74
CA LEU A 137 9.33 -6.37 14.32
C LEU A 137 10.49 -6.93 15.15
N LYS A 138 10.33 -6.99 16.48
CA LYS A 138 11.31 -7.58 17.38
C LYS A 138 10.83 -8.98 17.79
N LYS A 139 11.75 -9.94 17.75
CA LYS A 139 11.50 -11.28 18.30
C LYS A 139 11.47 -11.15 19.82
N VAL A 140 10.35 -11.48 20.45
CA VAL A 140 10.19 -11.37 21.91
C VAL A 140 10.37 -12.74 22.57
N LYS A 141 9.89 -13.81 21.93
CA LYS A 141 10.12 -15.21 22.32
C LYS A 141 10.23 -16.12 21.09
N ASP A 142 10.52 -17.39 21.29
CA ASP A 142 10.43 -18.38 20.22
C ASP A 142 9.01 -18.38 19.63
N PHE A 143 8.95 -18.10 18.32
CA PHE A 143 7.71 -17.96 17.54
C PHE A 143 6.82 -16.75 17.87
N GLU A 144 7.23 -15.83 18.74
CA GLU A 144 6.49 -14.59 19.07
C GLU A 144 7.25 -13.34 18.61
N TRP A 145 6.53 -12.49 17.89
CA TRP A 145 7.05 -11.25 17.31
C TRP A 145 6.12 -10.10 17.63
N GLU A 146 6.69 -8.99 18.11
CA GLU A 146 5.94 -7.78 18.43
C GLU A 146 6.50 -6.58 17.69
N TYR A 147 5.62 -5.64 17.36
CA TYR A 147 6.03 -4.35 16.84
C TYR A 147 6.54 -3.48 17.99
N ALA A 148 7.80 -3.07 17.90
CA ALA A 148 8.39 -2.10 18.81
C ALA A 148 8.72 -0.82 18.06
N GLU A 149 8.38 0.33 18.63
CA GLU A 149 8.81 1.62 18.09
C GLU A 149 10.34 1.73 18.13
N VAL A 150 10.92 2.29 17.07
CA VAL A 150 12.34 2.57 16.99
C VAL A 150 12.63 3.81 17.82
N THR A 151 13.25 3.61 18.99
CA THR A 151 13.60 4.67 19.93
C THR A 151 15.01 5.20 19.71
N ASP A 152 15.90 4.42 19.09
CA ASP A 152 17.24 4.88 18.73
C ASP A 152 17.16 5.92 17.61
N ALA A 153 17.79 7.08 17.83
CA ALA A 153 17.67 8.21 16.91
C ALA A 153 18.33 7.93 15.55
N ASN A 154 19.45 7.19 15.52
CA ASN A 154 20.18 6.89 14.29
C ASN A 154 19.44 5.85 13.45
N GLU A 155 18.94 4.79 14.09
CA GLU A 155 18.09 3.79 13.43
C GLU A 155 16.80 4.41 12.88
N LYS A 156 16.16 5.28 13.69
CA LYS A 156 14.96 6.01 13.28
C LYS A 156 15.22 6.87 12.04
N GLU A 157 16.29 7.66 12.06
CA GLU A 157 16.65 8.52 10.93
C GLU A 157 17.00 7.69 9.68
N ALA A 158 17.72 6.58 9.83
CA ALA A 158 18.06 5.68 8.73
C ALA A 158 16.80 5.10 8.08
N LEU A 159 15.85 4.63 8.89
CA LEU A 159 14.58 4.08 8.39
C LEU A 159 13.72 5.16 7.72
N GLN A 160 13.66 6.37 8.28
CA GLN A 160 12.99 7.50 7.66
C GLN A 160 13.63 7.87 6.30
N ARG A 161 14.96 7.87 6.21
CA ARG A 161 15.67 8.08 4.93
C ARG A 161 15.32 7.01 3.90
N GLN A 162 15.25 5.74 4.31
CA GLN A 162 14.83 4.64 3.42
C GLN A 162 13.39 4.82 2.92
N ILE A 163 12.45 5.18 3.81
CA ILE A 163 11.05 5.42 3.44
C ILE A 163 10.94 6.59 2.45
N LEU A 164 11.66 7.71 2.72
CA LEU A 164 11.70 8.85 1.81
C LEU A 164 12.22 8.47 0.43
N GLY A 165 13.33 7.71 0.39
CA GLY A 165 13.92 7.22 -0.86
C GLY A 165 12.95 6.32 -1.63
N PHE A 166 12.28 5.40 -0.94
CA PHE A 166 11.29 4.51 -1.53
C PHE A 166 10.13 5.27 -2.22
N TYR A 167 9.51 6.24 -1.52
CA TYR A 167 8.43 7.04 -2.09
C TYR A 167 8.91 7.89 -3.26
N ALA A 168 10.10 8.48 -3.17
CA ALA A 168 10.66 9.28 -4.26
C ALA A 168 10.94 8.43 -5.52
N ILE A 169 11.44 7.19 -5.35
CA ILE A 169 11.67 6.25 -6.45
C ILE A 169 10.34 5.86 -7.11
N ILE A 170 9.32 5.52 -6.31
CA ILE A 170 7.98 5.20 -6.83
C ILE A 170 7.41 6.39 -7.60
N ALA A 171 7.37 7.56 -6.97
CA ALA A 171 6.84 8.77 -7.58
C ALA A 171 7.52 9.08 -8.92
N LYS A 172 8.86 9.01 -8.96
CA LYS A 172 9.63 9.23 -10.19
C LYS A 172 9.32 8.18 -11.26
N LYS A 173 9.37 6.89 -10.92
CA LYS A 173 9.10 5.80 -11.89
C LYS A 173 7.69 5.84 -12.44
N MET A 174 6.73 6.27 -11.63
CA MET A 174 5.31 6.29 -11.96
C MET A 174 4.85 7.62 -12.58
N GLY A 175 5.73 8.62 -12.67
CA GLY A 175 5.45 9.92 -13.30
C GLY A 175 4.69 10.91 -12.43
N TYR A 176 4.77 10.80 -11.10
CA TYR A 176 4.17 11.78 -10.19
C TYR A 176 5.08 13.01 -10.00
N LYS A 177 4.47 14.17 -9.85
CA LYS A 177 5.15 15.44 -9.54
C LYS A 177 4.89 15.85 -8.09
N LYS A 178 5.92 16.29 -7.37
CA LYS A 178 5.75 16.77 -5.99
C LYS A 178 5.02 18.11 -5.96
N GLN A 179 3.95 18.21 -5.18
CA GLN A 179 3.15 19.42 -4.94
C GLN A 179 2.78 19.49 -3.46
N GLY A 180 3.48 20.34 -2.70
CA GLY A 180 3.32 20.42 -1.24
C GLY A 180 3.56 19.07 -0.57
N ASP A 181 2.57 18.63 0.22
CA ASP A 181 2.58 17.36 0.96
C ASP A 181 2.18 16.14 0.14
N TYR A 182 2.07 16.28 -1.18
CA TYR A 182 1.64 15.19 -2.07
C TYR A 182 2.59 15.01 -3.26
N TYR A 183 2.64 13.78 -3.77
CA TYR A 183 3.03 13.50 -5.15
C TYR A 183 1.75 13.35 -5.97
N VAL A 184 1.64 14.09 -7.07
CA VAL A 184 0.38 14.24 -7.82
C VAL A 184 0.59 13.79 -9.27
N LYS A 185 -0.40 13.06 -9.79
CA LYS A 185 -0.49 12.64 -11.19
C LYS A 185 -1.91 12.82 -11.69
N GLU A 186 -2.04 13.50 -12.82
CA GLU A 186 -3.31 13.55 -13.57
C GLU A 186 -3.48 12.24 -14.34
N LEU A 187 -4.71 11.75 -14.40
CA LEU A 187 -5.05 10.43 -14.95
C LEU A 187 -5.36 10.47 -16.44
#